data_AF-A0A3B0VS06-F1
#
_entry.id   AF-A0A3B0VS06-F1
#
_cell.length_a   1.000
_cell.length_b   1.000
_cell.length_c   1.000
_cell.angle_alpha   90.00
_cell.angle_beta   90.00
_cell.angle_gamma   90.00
#
_symmetry.space_group_name_H-M   'P 1'
#
loop_
_entity.id
_entity.type
_entity.pdbx_description
1 polymer ?
#
loop_
_entity_poly.entity_id
_entity_poly.type
_entity_poly.pdbx_seq_one_letter_code
_entity_poly.pdbx_strand_id
1 'polypeptide(L)' 'VMTCLQQIEPNLVPGGILIIDDYEAWSGCKSAVDEYFSGREDDFEFVQQSRLHIIRK' A
#
# COMPACT_ATOMS: atom_id res chain seq x y z
N VAL A 1 0.48 7.49 11.51
CA VAL A 1 -0.13 6.18 11.20
C VAL A 1 0.54 5.65 9.94
N MET A 2 1.71 5.01 10.06
CA MET A 2 2.47 4.44 8.93
C MET A 2 3.30 3.22 9.35
N THR A 3 3.28 2.85 10.64
CA THR A 3 4.20 1.88 11.23
C THR A 3 4.21 0.55 10.47
N CYS A 4 3.03 0.03 10.11
CA CYS A 4 2.94 -1.23 9.35
C CYS A 4 3.61 -1.11 7.97
N LEU A 5 3.37 -0.02 7.24
CA LEU A 5 4.00 0.20 5.93
C LEU A 5 5.53 0.26 6.09
N GLN A 6 6.03 1.07 7.01
CA GLN A 6 7.45 1.26 7.26
C GLN A 6 8.19 -0.01 7.71
N GLN A 7 7.51 -0.94 8.38
CA GLN A 7 8.13 -2.16 8.91
C GLN A 7 7.93 -3.37 7.99
N ILE A 8 6.81 -3.44 7.26
CA ILE A 8 6.43 -4.63 6.49
C ILE A 8 6.80 -4.50 5.02
N GLU A 9 6.48 -3.36 4.38
CA GLU A 9 6.70 -3.19 2.93
C GLU A 9 8.16 -3.44 2.52
N PRO A 10 9.21 -2.96 3.22
CA PRO A 10 10.59 -3.20 2.82
C PRO A 10 10.95 -4.69 2.70
N ASN A 11 10.27 -5.54 3.46
CA ASN A 11 10.49 -6.99 3.51
C ASN A 11 9.57 -7.78 2.55
N LEU A 12 8.66 -7.10 1.85
CA LEU A 12 7.75 -7.73 0.90
C LEU A 12 8.53 -8.26 -0.30
N VAL A 13 8.39 -9.53 -0.66
CA VAL A 13 9.09 -10.08 -1.84
C VAL A 13 8.45 -9.61 -3.15
N PRO A 14 9.17 -9.62 -4.30
CA PRO A 14 8.55 -9.41 -5.61
C PRO A 14 7.38 -10.36 -5.84
N GLY A 15 6.28 -9.85 -6.38
CA GLY A 15 4.98 -10.53 -6.49
C GLY A 15 4.18 -10.60 -5.18
N GLY A 16 4.74 -10.17 -4.06
CA GLY A 16 4.04 -10.07 -2.77
C GLY A 16 2.95 -8.99 -2.80
N ILE A 17 1.89 -9.20 -2.02
CA ILE A 17 0.70 -8.35 -2.03
C ILE A 17 0.43 -7.79 -0.64
N LEU A 18 0.27 -6.48 -0.54
CA LEU A 18 -0.31 -5.81 0.62
C LEU A 18 -1.80 -5.54 0.35
N ILE A 19 -2.65 -5.82 1.34
CA ILE A 19 -4.08 -5.54 1.27
C ILE A 19 -4.39 -4.46 2.30
N ILE A 20 -4.96 -3.33 1.86
CA ILE A 20 -5.31 -2.21 2.73
C ILE A 20 -6.82 -2.22 2.98
N ASP A 21 -7.23 -2.53 4.22
CA ASP A 21 -8.64 -2.75 4.58
C ASP A 21 -9.47 -1.44 4.59
N ASP A 22 -8.91 -0.36 5.17
CA ASP A 22 -9.65 0.88 5.41
C ASP A 22 -9.33 2.02 4.42
N TYR A 23 -8.71 1.69 3.27
CA TYR A 23 -8.20 2.69 2.33
C TYR A 23 -9.26 3.72 1.91
N GLU A 24 -10.49 3.27 1.62
CA GLU A 24 -11.61 4.17 1.26
C GLU A 24 -12.52 4.51 2.45
N ALA A 25 -12.36 3.83 3.59
CA ALA A 25 -13.21 4.03 4.76
C ALA A 25 -12.71 5.20 5.63
N TRP A 26 -11.40 5.45 5.65
CA TRP A 26 -10.82 6.48 6.48
C TRP A 26 -9.80 7.35 5.74
N SER A 27 -10.07 8.66 5.66
CA SER A 27 -9.22 9.61 4.93
C SER A 27 -7.79 9.64 5.45
N GLY A 28 -7.58 9.45 6.76
CA GLY A 28 -6.24 9.34 7.33
C GLY A 28 -5.49 8.08 6.89
N CYS A 29 -6.18 6.96 6.66
CA CYS A 29 -5.59 5.75 6.10
C CYS A 29 -5.18 5.98 4.64
N LYS A 30 -6.10 6.57 3.86
CA LYS A 30 -5.84 6.95 2.46
C LYS A 30 -4.60 7.81 2.33
N SER A 31 -4.55 8.95 3.04
CA SER A 31 -3.41 9.86 3.00
C SER A 31 -2.11 9.20 3.40
N ALA A 32 -2.12 8.33 4.43
CA ALA A 32 -0.90 7.64 4.85
C ALA A 32 -0.37 6.66 3.79
N VAL A 33 -1.26 5.94 3.09
CA VAL A 33 -0.87 5.03 2.01
C VAL A 33 -0.38 5.83 0.81
N ASP A 34 -1.13 6.85 0.38
CA ASP A 34 -0.78 7.69 -0.77
C ASP A 34 0.57 8.39 -0.57
N GLU A 35 0.80 8.97 0.62
CA GLU A 35 2.07 9.62 0.97
C GLU A 35 3.22 8.62 1.01
N TYR A 36 3.01 7.42 1.56
CA TYR A 36 4.06 6.41 1.67
C TYR A 36 4.57 5.89 0.32
N PHE A 37 3.67 5.76 -0.65
CA PHE A 37 3.98 5.20 -1.96
C PHE A 37 4.20 6.25 -3.07
N SER A 38 4.04 7.55 -2.76
CA SER A 38 4.27 8.62 -3.72
C SER A 38 5.68 8.57 -4.31
N GLY A 39 5.78 8.55 -5.64
CA GLY A 39 7.06 8.47 -6.36
C GLY A 39 7.64 7.06 -6.46
N ARG A 40 6.90 6.03 -6.05
CA ARG A 40 7.28 4.60 -6.13
C ARG A 40 6.36 3.80 -7.06
N GLU A 41 5.66 4.47 -7.97
CA GLU A 41 4.67 3.86 -8.86
C GLU A 41 5.30 2.87 -9.86
N ASP A 42 6.61 2.99 -10.11
CA ASP A 42 7.36 2.04 -10.92
C ASP A 42 7.59 0.72 -10.17
N ASP A 43 7.73 0.74 -8.84
CA ASP A 43 8.00 -0.44 -8.01
C ASP A 43 6.75 -1.22 -7.63
N PHE A 44 5.57 -0.58 -7.69
CA PHE A 44 4.30 -1.15 -7.23
C PHE A 44 3.20 -1.08 -8.28
N GLU A 45 2.29 -2.04 -8.22
CA GLU A 45 1.03 -2.02 -8.96
C GLU A 45 -0.14 -1.91 -7.97
N PHE A 46 -1.04 -0.96 -8.22
CA PHE A 46 -2.20 -0.69 -7.38
C PHE A 46 -3.46 -1.21 -8.06
N VAL A 47 -4.12 -2.18 -7.44
CA VAL A 47 -5.32 -2.83 -7.98
C VAL A 47 -6.47 -2.67 -7.00
N GLN A 48 -7.50 -1.93 -7.40
CA GLN A 48 -8.71 -1.79 -6.60
C GLN A 48 -9.65 -2.99 -6.83
N GLN A 49 -9.88 -3.78 -5.78
CA GLN A 49 -10.87 -4.85 -5.75
C GLN A 49 -11.88 -4.61 -4.63
N SER A 50 -12.23 -5.63 -3.84
CA SER A 50 -12.98 -5.45 -2.58
C SER A 50 -12.22 -4.57 -1.58
N ARG A 51 -10.89 -4.55 -1.70
CA ARG A 51 -9.93 -3.69 -0.99
C ARG A 51 -8.83 -3.22 -1.94
N LEU A 52 -8.03 -2.25 -1.51
CA LEU A 52 -6.86 -1.83 -2.28
C LEU A 52 -5.77 -2.90 -2.13
N HIS A 53 -5.34 -3.47 -3.25
CA HIS A 53 -4.21 -4.37 -3.33
C HIS A 53 -3.00 -3.62 -3.87
N ILE A 54 -1.85 -3.74 -3.22
CA ILE A 54 -0.59 -3.15 -3.63
C ILE A 54 0.39 -4.30 -3.87
N ILE A 55 0.75 -4.53 -5.13
CA ILE A 55 1.59 -5.64 -5.57
C ILE A 55 3.01 -5.11 -5.79
N ARG A 56 4.01 -5.74 -5.18
CA ARG A 56 5.42 -5.42 -5.46
C ARG A 56 5.83 -6.03 -6.81
N LYS A 57 6.35 -5.21 -7.72
CA LYS A 57 6.86 -5.71 -9.02
C LYS A 57 8.21 -6.42 -8.87
#